data_AF-A0A965LB34-F1
#
_entry.id   AF-A0A965LB34-F1
#
_cell.length_a   1.000
_cell.length_b   1.000
_cell.length_c   1.000
_cell.angle_alpha   90.00
_cell.angle_beta   90.00
_cell.angle_gamma   90.00
#
_symmetry.space_group_name_H-M   'P 1'
#
loop_
_entity.id
_entity.type
_entity.pdbx_description
1 polymer ?
#
loop_
_entity_poly.entity_id
_entity_poly.type
_entity_poly.pdbx_seq_one_letter_code
_entity_poly.pdbx_strand_id
1 'polypeptide(L)'
;MTTKTSTKKGRSGPEEQQQIAFFDYCNYMTLATKNMAYSLAFHIGNERKASIQRRIMMKRAGVKKGVPDICVPVPNDKYHALYIEMKIKPNRLSPEQADYLRHLNQCGNYAVVAWSADEAIETLEKYLHNKL
;
A
#
# COMPACT_ATOMS: atom_id res chain seq x y z
N MET A 1 33.47 -22.33 -18.35
CA MET A 1 32.01 -22.46 -18.47
C MET A 1 31.37 -21.86 -17.23
N THR A 2 30.89 -20.62 -17.31
CA THR A 2 30.27 -19.91 -16.18
C THR A 2 28.77 -20.19 -16.17
N THR A 3 28.30 -20.93 -15.17
CA THR A 3 26.89 -21.23 -14.98
C THR A 3 26.17 -19.99 -14.43
N LYS A 4 25.35 -19.35 -15.27
CA LYS A 4 24.38 -18.34 -14.82
C LYS A 4 23.27 -19.05 -14.05
N THR A 5 23.26 -18.92 -12.73
CA THR A 5 22.14 -19.33 -11.89
C THR A 5 20.97 -18.39 -12.15
N SER A 6 20.03 -18.85 -12.98
CA SER A 6 18.72 -18.23 -13.17
C SER A 6 17.92 -18.36 -11.87
N THR A 7 17.80 -17.29 -11.10
CA THR A 7 16.88 -17.23 -9.95
C THR A 7 15.44 -17.20 -10.48
N LYS A 8 14.71 -18.32 -10.34
CA LYS A 8 13.26 -18.38 -10.63
C LYS A 8 12.54 -17.33 -9.77
N LYS A 9 12.02 -16.28 -10.40
CA LYS A 9 11.15 -15.27 -9.76
C LYS A 9 9.86 -16.00 -9.35
N GLY A 10 9.62 -16.14 -8.04
CA GLY A 10 8.39 -16.72 -7.52
C GLY A 10 7.17 -15.94 -8.02
N ARG A 11 6.07 -16.63 -8.34
CA ARG A 11 4.82 -15.99 -8.75
C ARG A 11 4.26 -15.19 -7.56
N SER A 12 3.93 -13.91 -7.78
CA SER A 12 3.37 -13.03 -6.76
C SER A 12 2.01 -13.54 -6.25
N GLY A 13 1.72 -13.29 -4.97
CA GLY A 13 0.44 -13.67 -4.37
C GLY A 13 -0.74 -12.88 -4.98
N PRO A 14 -1.99 -13.32 -4.80
CA PRO A 14 -3.14 -12.60 -5.34
C PRO A 14 -3.28 -11.15 -4.83
N GLU A 15 -3.00 -10.90 -3.54
CA GLU A 15 -3.02 -9.56 -2.93
C GLU A 15 -1.95 -8.65 -3.56
N GLU A 16 -0.73 -9.20 -3.71
CA GLU A 16 0.38 -8.51 -4.36
C GLU A 16 0.08 -8.19 -5.84
N GLN A 17 -0.64 -9.07 -6.56
CA GLN A 17 -1.08 -8.78 -7.94
C GLN A 17 -2.06 -7.61 -8.00
N GLN A 18 -2.99 -7.49 -7.06
CA GLN A 18 -3.90 -6.35 -6.98
C GLN A 18 -3.14 -5.05 -6.66
N GLN A 19 -2.18 -5.12 -5.74
CA GLN A 19 -1.33 -3.98 -5.42
C GLN A 19 -0.49 -3.53 -6.63
N ILE A 20 0.08 -4.48 -7.39
CA ILE A 20 0.82 -4.18 -8.63
C ILE A 20 -0.11 -3.46 -9.63
N ALA A 21 -1.33 -3.96 -9.84
CA ALA A 21 -2.29 -3.33 -10.74
C ALA A 21 -2.65 -1.89 -10.33
N PHE A 22 -2.78 -1.62 -9.02
CA PHE A 22 -2.97 -0.26 -8.50
C PHE A 22 -1.78 0.65 -8.85
N PHE A 23 -0.54 0.19 -8.66
CA PHE A 23 0.63 1.00 -9.00
C PHE A 23 0.84 1.15 -10.51
N ASP A 24 0.49 0.16 -11.32
CA ASP A 24 0.48 0.27 -12.78
C ASP A 24 -0.49 1.37 -13.23
N TYR A 25 -1.67 1.46 -12.63
CA TYR A 25 -2.61 2.56 -12.84
C TYR A 25 -2.00 3.91 -12.45
N CYS A 26 -1.40 4.03 -11.27
CA CYS A 26 -0.75 5.28 -10.83
C CYS A 26 0.36 5.73 -11.80
N ASN A 27 1.19 4.79 -12.27
CA ASN A 27 2.24 5.07 -13.25
C ASN A 27 1.67 5.55 -14.58
N TYR A 28 0.62 4.89 -15.08
CA TYR A 28 -0.07 5.31 -16.30
C TYR A 28 -0.66 6.71 -16.15
N MET A 29 -1.40 6.97 -15.06
CA MET A 29 -2.06 8.25 -14.82
C MET A 29 -1.08 9.40 -14.64
N THR A 30 0.07 9.15 -14.02
CA THR A 30 1.17 10.12 -13.93
C THR A 30 1.58 10.61 -15.33
N LEU A 31 1.75 9.68 -16.28
CA LEU A 31 2.17 10.00 -17.64
C LEU A 31 1.03 10.64 -18.46
N ALA A 32 -0.18 10.10 -18.35
CA ALA A 32 -1.33 10.52 -19.13
C ALA A 32 -1.84 11.91 -18.75
N THR A 33 -1.82 12.25 -17.45
CA THR A 33 -2.41 13.49 -16.94
C THR A 33 -1.39 14.54 -16.55
N LYS A 34 -0.11 14.17 -16.43
CA LYS A 34 0.95 14.99 -15.81
C LYS A 34 0.65 15.39 -14.35
N ASN A 35 -0.35 14.76 -13.70
CA ASN A 35 -0.62 14.99 -12.30
C ASN A 35 0.38 14.19 -11.45
N MET A 36 1.24 14.90 -10.71
CA MET A 36 2.26 14.28 -9.86
C MET A 36 1.69 13.62 -8.60
N ALA A 37 0.44 13.84 -8.25
CA ALA A 37 -0.17 13.18 -7.10
C ALA A 37 -0.12 11.65 -7.21
N TYR A 38 -0.28 11.10 -8.43
CA TYR A 38 -0.19 9.67 -8.69
C TYR A 38 1.21 9.10 -8.46
N SER A 39 2.27 9.85 -8.80
CA SER A 39 3.66 9.39 -8.65
C SER A 39 4.15 9.42 -7.20
N LEU A 40 3.43 10.13 -6.33
CA LEU A 40 3.73 10.18 -4.90
C LEU A 40 3.20 8.96 -4.12
N ALA A 41 2.34 8.13 -4.73
CA ALA A 41 1.92 6.89 -4.11
C ALA A 41 3.10 5.91 -3.95
N PHE A 42 3.24 5.30 -2.77
CA PHE A 42 4.28 4.29 -2.53
C PHE A 42 3.82 3.16 -1.63
N HIS A 43 4.47 2.00 -1.77
CA HIS A 43 4.22 0.82 -0.96
C HIS A 43 5.07 0.81 0.31
N ILE A 44 4.44 0.47 1.43
CA ILE A 44 5.07 0.22 2.72
C ILE A 44 5.27 -1.29 2.91
N GLY A 45 6.42 -1.80 2.45
CA GLY A 45 6.72 -3.24 2.42
C GLY A 45 7.10 -3.89 3.75
N ASN A 46 6.17 -3.90 4.71
CA ASN A 46 6.36 -4.44 6.06
C ASN A 46 6.12 -5.96 6.18
N GLU A 47 5.52 -6.59 5.17
CA GLU A 47 5.12 -8.00 5.11
C GLU A 47 6.28 -8.98 4.79
N ARG A 48 7.49 -8.44 4.59
CA ARG A 48 8.66 -9.23 4.16
C ARG A 48 9.10 -10.24 5.21
N LYS A 49 9.33 -11.48 4.76
CA LYS A 49 9.98 -12.51 5.57
C LYS A 49 11.44 -12.12 5.83
N ALA A 50 11.86 -12.23 7.09
CA ALA A 50 13.22 -11.94 7.50
C ALA A 50 13.66 -12.84 8.66
N SER A 51 14.97 -13.01 8.81
CA SER A 51 15.57 -13.73 9.94
C SER A 51 15.15 -13.09 11.27
N ILE A 52 15.21 -13.86 12.38
CA ILE A 52 14.83 -13.35 13.71
C ILE A 52 15.62 -12.09 14.06
N GLN A 53 16.95 -12.13 13.87
CA GLN A 53 17.83 -10.99 14.11
C GLN A 53 17.44 -9.76 13.27
N ARG A 54 17.13 -9.96 11.98
CA ARG A 54 16.69 -8.87 11.10
C ARG A 54 15.34 -8.31 11.53
N ARG A 55 14.37 -9.14 11.94
CA ARG A 55 13.08 -8.69 12.47
C ARG A 55 13.24 -7.87 13.75
N ILE A 56 14.14 -8.26 14.65
CA ILE A 56 14.47 -7.48 15.86
C ILE A 56 15.02 -6.11 15.46
N MET A 57 15.99 -6.08 14.54
CA MET A 57 16.58 -4.83 14.07
C MET A 57 15.57 -3.94 13.34
N MET A 58 14.68 -4.51 12.53
CA MET A 58 13.61 -3.77 11.86
C MET A 58 12.64 -3.13 12.86
N LYS A 59 12.22 -3.87 13.89
CA LYS A 59 11.39 -3.31 14.96
C LYS A 59 12.09 -2.18 15.70
N ARG A 60 13.40 -2.33 15.99
CA ARG A 60 14.22 -1.26 16.60
C ARG A 60 14.35 -0.05 15.69
N ALA A 61 14.42 -0.26 14.38
CA ALA A 61 14.44 0.78 13.36
C ALA A 61 13.05 1.40 13.08
N GLY A 62 12.01 0.99 13.81
CA GLY A 62 10.69 1.62 13.75
C GLY A 62 9.65 0.88 12.93
N VAL A 63 9.95 -0.27 12.33
CA VAL A 63 8.92 -1.08 11.64
C VAL A 63 7.81 -1.44 12.61
N LYS A 64 6.58 -1.03 12.29
CA LYS A 64 5.38 -1.32 13.05
C LYS A 64 4.58 -2.41 12.36
N LYS A 65 3.91 -3.25 13.16
CA LYS A 65 2.92 -4.19 12.64
C LYS A 65 1.65 -3.41 12.28
N GLY A 66 0.97 -3.86 11.23
CA GLY A 66 -0.35 -3.36 10.87
C GLY A 66 -0.37 -2.02 10.14
N VAL A 67 0.79 -1.45 9.79
CA VAL A 67 0.83 -0.27 8.91
C VAL A 67 0.22 -0.67 7.56
N PRO A 68 -0.68 0.15 6.98
CA PRO A 68 -1.28 -0.12 5.68
C PRO A 68 -0.25 -0.28 4.56
N ASP A 69 -0.59 -1.08 3.55
CA ASP A 69 0.32 -1.43 2.46
C ASP A 69 0.70 -0.24 1.56
N ILE A 70 -0.19 0.73 1.39
CA ILE A 70 -0.03 1.85 0.46
C ILE A 70 -0.22 3.18 1.21
N CYS A 71 0.64 4.15 0.91
CA CYS A 71 0.50 5.54 1.32
C CYS A 71 0.53 6.46 0.11
N VAL A 72 -0.38 7.43 0.08
CA VAL A 72 -0.40 8.54 -0.87
C VAL A 72 -0.31 9.83 -0.05
N PRO A 73 0.89 10.42 0.10
CA PRO A 73 1.15 11.56 0.97
C PRO A 73 0.77 12.88 0.30
N VAL A 74 -0.44 12.94 -0.26
CA VAL A 74 -0.99 14.11 -0.93
C VAL A 74 -2.16 14.60 -0.09
N PRO A 75 -2.07 15.78 0.55
CA PRO A 75 -3.20 16.32 1.27
C PRO A 75 -4.31 16.75 0.30
N ASN A 76 -5.55 16.71 0.78
CA ASN A 76 -6.69 17.31 0.09
C ASN A 76 -7.46 18.23 1.07
N ASP A 77 -8.66 18.67 0.72
CA ASP A 77 -9.39 19.65 1.53
C ASP A 77 -9.82 19.12 2.90
N LYS A 78 -9.91 17.79 3.05
CA LYS A 78 -10.42 17.11 4.25
C LYS A 78 -9.36 16.31 5.01
N TYR A 79 -8.37 15.76 4.31
CA TYR A 79 -7.46 14.74 4.84
C TYR A 79 -6.00 15.07 4.55
N HIS A 80 -5.11 14.66 5.45
CA HIS A 80 -3.67 14.93 5.35
C HIS A 80 -2.93 13.97 4.41
N ALA A 81 -3.37 12.72 4.33
CA ALA A 81 -2.87 11.69 3.44
C ALA A 81 -3.91 10.57 3.28
N LEU A 82 -3.74 9.78 2.22
CA LEU A 82 -4.50 8.55 1.98
C LEU A 82 -3.64 7.33 2.33
N TYR A 83 -4.23 6.39 3.06
CA TYR A 83 -3.66 5.08 3.33
C TYR A 83 -4.62 3.99 2.86
N ILE A 84 -4.10 3.00 2.15
CA ILE A 84 -4.89 1.85 1.67
C ILE A 84 -4.21 0.57 2.17
N GLU A 85 -4.98 -0.24 2.89
CA GLU A 85 -4.65 -1.61 3.22
C GLU A 85 -5.29 -2.52 2.17
N MET A 86 -4.48 -3.31 1.47
CA MET A 86 -4.95 -4.21 0.41
C MET A 86 -5.38 -5.54 1.03
N LYS A 87 -6.53 -6.04 0.61
CA LYS A 87 -7.02 -7.36 0.99
C LYS A 87 -7.68 -8.07 -0.19
N ILE A 88 -7.82 -9.38 -0.04
CA ILE A 88 -8.57 -10.25 -0.96
C ILE A 88 -9.39 -11.21 -0.10
N LYS A 89 -10.64 -11.47 -0.46
CA LYS A 89 -11.44 -12.52 0.23
C LYS A 89 -10.82 -13.90 -0.03
N PRO A 90 -10.72 -14.79 0.98
CA PRO A 90 -11.33 -14.70 2.31
C PRO A 90 -10.42 -14.11 3.40
N ASN A 91 -9.29 -13.48 3.05
CA ASN A 91 -8.39 -12.87 4.03
C ASN A 91 -9.14 -11.83 4.85
N ARG A 92 -8.72 -11.64 6.09
CA ARG A 92 -9.30 -10.65 7.00
C ARG A 92 -8.21 -9.73 7.52
N LEU A 93 -8.66 -8.54 7.92
CA LEU A 93 -7.84 -7.59 8.62
C LEU A 93 -7.37 -8.18 9.96
N SER A 94 -6.09 -8.05 10.28
CA SER A 94 -5.60 -8.36 11.62
C SER A 94 -6.08 -7.30 12.62
N PRO A 95 -6.15 -7.62 13.92
CA PRO A 95 -6.47 -6.61 14.94
C PRO A 95 -5.53 -5.40 14.90
N GLU A 96 -4.22 -5.62 14.70
CA GLU A 96 -3.25 -4.55 14.61
C GLU A 96 -3.47 -3.65 13.38
N GLN A 97 -3.86 -4.23 12.25
CA GLN A 97 -4.20 -3.45 11.05
C GLN A 97 -5.46 -2.60 11.28
N ALA A 98 -6.48 -3.17 11.92
CA ALA A 98 -7.70 -2.45 12.28
C ALA A 98 -7.42 -1.26 13.21
N ASP A 99 -6.59 -1.47 14.24
CA ASP A 99 -6.18 -0.43 15.16
C ASP A 99 -5.35 0.66 14.46
N TYR A 100 -4.45 0.29 13.55
CA TYR A 100 -3.63 1.25 12.82
C TYR A 100 -4.47 2.16 11.91
N LEU A 101 -5.40 1.58 11.14
CA LEU A 101 -6.34 2.34 10.31
C LEU A 101 -7.17 3.31 11.17
N ARG A 102 -7.68 2.84 12.32
CA ARG A 102 -8.43 3.70 13.25
C ARG A 102 -7.59 4.89 13.72
N HIS A 103 -6.36 4.66 14.16
CA HIS A 103 -5.49 5.74 14.64
C HIS A 103 -5.11 6.72 13.52
N LEU A 104 -4.83 6.23 12.31
CA LEU A 104 -4.55 7.10 11.16
C LEU A 104 -5.73 8.03 10.86
N ASN A 105 -6.96 7.50 10.88
CA ASN A 105 -8.18 8.28 10.71
C ASN A 105 -8.38 9.31 11.84
N GLN A 106 -8.12 8.95 13.10
CA GLN A 106 -8.17 9.88 14.23
C GLN A 106 -7.14 11.01 14.12
N CYS A 107 -6.02 10.77 13.43
CA CYS A 107 -5.00 11.78 13.13
C CYS A 107 -5.30 12.61 11.86
N GLY A 108 -6.52 12.57 11.31
CA GLY A 108 -6.91 13.39 10.17
C GLY A 108 -6.47 12.87 8.80
N ASN A 109 -6.05 11.60 8.71
CA ASN A 109 -5.81 10.94 7.43
C ASN A 109 -7.08 10.21 6.98
N TYR A 110 -7.13 9.80 5.71
CA TYR A 110 -8.13 8.84 5.25
C TYR A 110 -7.47 7.48 5.10
N ALA A 111 -7.83 6.53 5.95
CA ALA A 111 -7.25 5.19 5.98
C ALA A 111 -8.34 4.12 5.83
N VAL A 112 -8.26 3.32 4.76
CA VAL A 112 -9.32 2.37 4.37
C VAL A 112 -8.75 1.03 3.92
N VAL A 113 -9.60 0.00 3.91
CA VAL A 113 -9.31 -1.31 3.30
C VAL A 113 -9.88 -1.33 1.89
N ALA A 114 -9.11 -1.82 0.92
CA ALA A 114 -9.58 -2.09 -0.43
C ALA A 114 -9.47 -3.59 -0.74
N TRP A 115 -10.53 -4.18 -1.31
CA TRP A 115 -10.63 -5.62 -1.59
C TRP A 115 -10.24 -6.01 -3.02
N SER A 116 -9.88 -5.03 -3.85
CA SER A 116 -9.38 -5.18 -5.20
C SER A 116 -8.58 -3.94 -5.63
N ALA A 117 -7.86 -4.06 -6.74
CA ALA A 117 -7.23 -2.93 -7.40
C ALA A 117 -8.27 -1.88 -7.82
N ASP A 118 -9.41 -2.31 -8.36
CA ASP A 118 -10.49 -1.41 -8.79
C ASP A 118 -11.04 -0.57 -7.64
N GLU A 119 -11.26 -1.18 -6.46
CA GLU A 119 -11.72 -0.46 -5.26
C GLU A 119 -10.66 0.51 -4.73
N ALA A 120 -9.38 0.11 -4.76
CA ALA A 120 -8.27 0.99 -4.39
C ALA A 120 -8.14 2.18 -5.35
N ILE A 121 -8.29 1.95 -6.66
CA ILE A 121 -8.27 2.98 -7.71
C ILE A 121 -9.46 3.93 -7.55
N GLU A 122 -10.67 3.39 -7.36
CA GLU A 122 -11.87 4.22 -7.13
C GLU A 122 -11.70 5.09 -5.89
N THR A 123 -11.14 4.54 -4.82
CA THR A 123 -10.81 5.28 -3.59
C THR A 123 -9.81 6.41 -3.87
N LEU A 124 -8.72 6.11 -4.58
CA LEU A 124 -7.71 7.10 -4.95
C LEU A 124 -8.32 8.24 -5.77
N GLU A 125 -9.12 7.90 -6.78
CA GLU A 125 -9.77 8.87 -7.66
C GLU A 125 -10.74 9.76 -6.89
N LYS A 126 -11.57 9.18 -6.01
CA LYS A 126 -12.45 9.98 -5.13
C LYS A 126 -11.63 10.87 -4.20
N TYR A 127 -10.56 10.35 -3.63
CA TYR A 127 -9.67 11.09 -2.72
C TYR A 127 -9.04 12.30 -3.41
N LEU A 128 -8.41 12.10 -4.57
CA LEU A 128 -7.70 13.14 -5.31
C LEU A 128 -8.64 14.21 -5.89
N HIS A 129 -9.91 13.86 -6.12
CA HIS A 129 -10.92 14.79 -6.64
C HIS A 129 -11.85 15.37 -5.56
N ASN A 130 -11.54 15.21 -4.27
CA ASN A 130 -12.36 15.68 -3.14
C ASN A 130 -13.82 15.15 -3.16
N LYS A 131 -14.03 13.90 -3.58
CA LYS A 131 -15.33 13.21 -3.68
C LYS A 131 -15.53 12.11 -2.63
N LEU A 132 -14.72 12.11 -1.56
CA LEU A 132 -14.89 11.27 -0.38
C LEU A 132 -15.83 11.90 0.65
#